data_AF-A0A969JGB3-F1
#
_entry.id   AF-A0A969JGB3-F1
#
_cell.length_a   1.000
_cell.length_b   1.000
_cell.length_c   1.000
_cell.angle_alpha   90.00
_cell.angle_beta   90.00
_cell.angle_gamma   90.00
#
_symmetry.space_group_name_H-M   'P 1'
#
loop_
_entity.id
_entity.type
_entity.pdbx_description
1 polymer ?
#
loop_
_entity_poly.entity_id
_entity_poly.type
_entity_poly.pdbx_seq_one_letter_code
_entity_poly.pdbx_strand_id
1 'polypeptide(L)'
;MGGIKRDLVKHNGSLVYQQLFNGKILVLINLPFIEKYGQPQQPRSIAIYRPEELKEPFILRHVEALISDVTNWEDYDDDAPTQDPNQRIGFKLNFEEPKK
;
A
#
# COMPACT_ATOMS: atom_id res chain seq x y z
N MET A 1 -16.00 8.89 -31.40
CA MET A 1 -16.29 9.18 -29.98
C MET A 1 -15.06 8.81 -29.17
N GLY A 2 -14.28 9.80 -28.71
CA GLY A 2 -13.10 9.56 -27.89
C GLY A 2 -13.54 9.04 -26.52
N GLY A 3 -13.27 7.76 -26.24
CA GLY A 3 -13.54 7.17 -24.95
C GLY A 3 -12.74 7.89 -23.88
N ILE A 4 -13.43 8.46 -22.90
CA ILE A 4 -12.80 9.05 -21.71
C ILE A 4 -12.09 7.89 -20.99
N LYS A 5 -10.77 7.79 -21.16
CA LYS A 5 -9.92 6.98 -20.28
C LYS A 5 -10.05 7.61 -18.90
N ARG A 6 -10.81 6.97 -18.01
CA ARG A 6 -10.84 7.37 -16.60
C ARG A 6 -9.55 6.87 -16.00
N ASP A 7 -8.61 7.77 -15.76
CA ASP A 7 -7.37 7.46 -15.07
C ASP A 7 -7.72 6.85 -13.71
N LEU A 8 -7.13 5.69 -13.42
CA LEU A 8 -7.28 5.03 -12.12
C LEU A 8 -6.65 5.94 -11.06
N VAL A 9 -7.40 6.27 -10.02
CA VAL A 9 -6.86 7.00 -8.86
C VAL A 9 -6.12 5.99 -7.99
N LYS A 10 -4.83 6.25 -7.76
CA LYS A 10 -3.96 5.43 -6.92
C LYS A 10 -3.61 6.17 -5.65
N HIS A 11 -3.81 5.52 -4.51
CA HIS A 11 -3.34 5.97 -3.21
C HIS A 11 -2.13 5.15 -2.82
N ASN A 12 -1.03 5.83 -2.50
CA ASN A 12 0.21 5.18 -2.07
C ASN A 12 0.07 4.61 -0.65
N GLY A 13 0.84 3.58 -0.35
CA GLY A 13 1.06 3.16 1.04
C GLY A 13 1.80 4.25 1.83
N SER A 14 1.47 4.39 3.12
CA SER A 14 2.08 5.43 3.96
C SER A 14 2.21 4.99 5.42
N LEU A 15 3.36 5.29 6.03
CA LEU A 15 3.55 5.26 7.49
C LEU A 15 3.24 6.65 8.07
N VAL A 16 2.29 6.72 8.99
CA VAL A 16 1.74 7.98 9.52
C VAL A 16 1.99 8.07 11.02
N TYR A 17 2.54 9.20 11.45
CA TYR A 17 2.67 9.60 12.86
C TYR A 17 1.68 10.73 13.15
N GLN A 18 0.57 10.41 13.81
CA GLN A 18 -0.50 11.36 14.11
C GLN A 18 -0.48 11.74 15.60
N GLN A 19 -0.31 13.03 15.88
CA GLN A 19 -0.49 13.53 17.24
C GLN A 19 -1.98 13.51 17.62
N LEU A 20 -2.27 12.96 18.80
CA LEU A 20 -3.59 12.93 19.41
C LEU A 20 -3.80 14.15 20.32
N PHE A 21 -5.05 14.44 20.68
CA PHE A 21 -5.41 15.60 21.51
C PHE A 21 -4.73 15.63 22.89
N ASN A 22 -4.28 14.47 23.39
CA ASN A 22 -3.58 14.32 24.67
C ASN A 22 -2.04 14.35 24.54
N GLY A 23 -1.51 14.73 23.37
CA GLY A 23 -0.07 14.81 23.12
C GLY A 23 0.62 13.47 22.84
N LYS A 24 -0.11 12.35 22.86
CA LYS A 24 0.42 11.05 22.41
C LYS A 24 0.50 10.99 20.89
N ILE A 25 1.34 10.10 20.36
CA ILE A 25 1.54 9.89 18.93
C ILE A 25 0.99 8.51 18.56
N LEU A 26 -0.05 8.48 17.73
CA LEU A 26 -0.56 7.29 17.08
C LEU A 26 0.29 7.00 15.84
N VAL A 27 0.75 5.76 15.72
CA VAL A 27 1.50 5.27 14.56
C VAL A 27 0.63 4.27 13.80
N LEU A 28 0.41 4.52 12.52
CA LEU A 28 -0.42 3.66 11.67
C LEU A 28 0.15 3.53 10.26
N ILE A 29 -0.19 2.43 9.60
CA ILE A 29 0.12 2.16 8.20
C ILE A 29 -1.19 2.23 7.40
N ASN A 30 -1.19 3.03 6.34
CA ASN A 30 -2.17 2.93 5.28
C ASN A 30 -1.57 2.05 4.19
N LEU A 31 -2.30 1.01 3.80
CA LEU A 31 -1.93 0.19 2.65
C LEU A 31 -2.25 0.92 1.34
N PRO A 32 -1.54 0.59 0.24
CA PRO A 32 -1.90 1.07 -1.08
C PRO A 32 -3.35 0.72 -1.43
N PHE A 33 -3.98 1.58 -2.22
CA PHE A 33 -5.34 1.35 -2.70
C PHE A 33 -5.50 1.92 -4.11
N ILE A 34 -6.12 1.12 -4.99
CA ILE A 34 -6.44 1.54 -6.35
C ILE A 34 -7.96 1.60 -6.46
N GLU A 35 -8.50 2.78 -6.77
CA GLU A 35 -9.94 2.93 -6.93
C GLU A 35 -10.47 1.95 -7.99
N LYS A 36 -11.53 1.22 -7.64
CA LYS A 36 -12.21 0.20 -8.48
C LYS A 36 -11.43 -1.10 -8.68
N TYR A 37 -10.28 -1.25 -8.03
CA TYR A 37 -9.47 -2.46 -8.08
C TYR A 37 -9.12 -2.88 -6.64
N GLY A 38 -10.05 -3.58 -6.02
CA GLY A 38 -9.98 -4.00 -4.62
C GLY A 38 -10.93 -3.24 -3.70
N GLN A 39 -11.09 -3.75 -2.47
CA GLN A 39 -11.77 -3.04 -1.40
C GLN A 39 -10.75 -2.24 -0.59
N PRO A 40 -11.07 -0.99 -0.19
CA PRO A 40 -10.17 -0.22 0.67
C PRO A 40 -9.97 -0.96 1.99
N GLN A 41 -8.73 -1.32 2.29
CA GLN A 41 -8.39 -1.91 3.58
C GLN A 41 -8.36 -0.83 4.65
N GLN A 42 -8.76 -1.21 5.87
CA GLN A 42 -8.67 -0.29 7.00
C GLN A 42 -7.19 -0.03 7.34
N PRO A 43 -6.83 1.20 7.74
CA PRO A 43 -5.50 1.49 8.25
C PRO A 43 -5.12 0.56 9.40
N ARG A 44 -3.91 0.01 9.35
CA ARG A 44 -3.37 -0.83 10.42
C ARG A 44 -2.73 0.06 11.48
N SER A 45 -3.32 0.09 12.67
CA SER A 45 -2.69 0.74 13.83
C SER A 45 -1.51 -0.10 14.32
N ILE A 46 -0.33 0.50 14.45
CA ILE A 46 0.84 -0.13 15.07
C ILE A 46 0.74 0.03 16.59
N ALA A 47 0.75 1.27 17.07
CA ALA A 47 0.73 1.58 18.50
C ALA A 47 0.49 3.07 18.77
N ILE A 48 0.25 3.39 20.04
CA ILE A 48 0.20 4.77 20.55
C ILE A 48 1.34 4.95 21.55
N TYR A 49 2.22 5.91 21.30
CA TYR A 49 3.38 6.21 22.14
C TYR A 49 3.24 7.56 22.82
N ARG A 50 3.89 7.72 23.98
CA ARG A 50 4.31 9.05 24.41
C ARG A 50 5.53 9.49 23.59
N PRO A 51 5.72 10.80 23.32
CA PRO A 51 6.82 11.28 22.48
C PRO A 51 8.20 10.76 22.89
N GLU A 52 8.46 10.66 24.19
CA GLU A 52 9.74 10.19 24.73
C GLU A 52 10.00 8.69 24.52
N GLU A 53 8.98 7.89 24.23
CA GLU A 53 9.09 6.45 23.95
C GLU A 53 9.51 6.16 22.51
N LEU A 54 9.25 7.10 21.58
CA LEU A 54 9.61 7.00 20.17
C LEU A 54 11.11 7.21 19.96
N LYS A 55 11.88 6.16 20.26
CA LYS A 55 13.33 6.11 19.99
C LYS A 55 13.60 5.60 18.58
N GLU A 56 14.80 5.83 18.08
CA GLU A 56 15.26 5.41 16.75
C GLU A 56 14.95 3.93 16.41
N PRO A 57 15.14 2.94 17.32
CA PRO A 57 14.80 1.55 17.01
C PRO A 57 13.31 1.31 16.70
N PHE A 58 12.41 2.11 17.26
CA PHE A 58 10.99 2.02 16.95
C PHE A 58 10.71 2.49 15.52
N ILE A 59 11.32 3.60 15.10
CA ILE A 59 11.16 4.13 13.74
C ILE A 59 11.62 3.10 12.70
N LEU A 60 12.77 2.47 12.93
CA LEU A 60 13.27 1.39 12.07
C LEU A 60 12.27 0.23 11.97
N ARG A 61 11.75 -0.26 13.11
CA ARG A 61 10.73 -1.32 13.12
C ARG A 61 9.43 -0.92 12.44
N HIS A 62 9.02 0.35 12.54
CA HIS A 62 7.83 0.85 11.85
C HIS A 62 8.03 0.86 10.33
N VAL A 63 9.22 1.20 9.86
CA VAL A 63 9.57 1.14 8.43
C VAL A 63 9.64 -0.31 7.95
N GLU A 64 10.26 -1.21 8.71
CA GLU A 64 10.26 -2.65 8.42
C GLU A 64 8.83 -3.19 8.29
N ALA A 65 7.94 -2.82 9.22
CA ALA A 65 6.53 -3.18 9.17
C ALA A 65 5.82 -2.62 7.93
N LEU A 66 6.06 -1.34 7.57
CA LEU A 66 5.51 -0.76 6.34
C LEU A 66 5.94 -1.53 5.10
N ILE A 67 7.24 -1.82 4.96
CA ILE A 67 7.78 -2.52 3.79
C ILE A 67 7.18 -3.92 3.71
N SER A 68 7.16 -4.67 4.82
CA SER A 68 6.54 -6.00 4.86
C SER A 68 5.06 -5.96 4.47
N ASP A 69 4.29 -5.00 4.99
CA ASP A 69 2.86 -4.90 4.75
C ASP A 69 2.55 -4.51 3.29
N VAL A 70 3.36 -3.63 2.70
CA VAL A 70 3.23 -3.25 1.28
C VAL A 70 3.60 -4.41 0.36
N THR A 71 4.66 -5.17 0.66
CA THR A 71 5.01 -6.37 -0.12
C THR A 71 3.92 -7.43 -0.04
N ASN A 72 3.40 -7.73 1.16
CA ASN A 72 2.33 -8.71 1.30
C ASN A 72 1.02 -8.28 0.63
N TRP A 73 0.78 -6.97 0.51
CA TRP A 73 -0.38 -6.45 -0.21
C TRP A 73 -0.31 -6.73 -1.71
N GLU A 74 0.89 -6.67 -2.33
CA GLU A 74 1.09 -7.05 -3.72
C GLU A 74 0.71 -8.53 -3.94
N ASP A 75 1.24 -9.43 -3.10
CA ASP A 75 0.98 -10.86 -3.19
C ASP A 75 -0.52 -11.20 -3.07
N TYR A 76 -1.25 -10.51 -2.18
CA TYR A 76 -2.69 -10.73 -1.99
C TYR A 76 -3.53 -10.37 -3.22
N ASP A 77 -3.19 -9.28 -3.92
CA ASP A 77 -3.91 -8.85 -5.12
C ASP A 77 -3.57 -9.72 -6.36
N ASP A 78 -2.39 -10.34 -6.40
CA ASP A 78 -2.00 -11.28 -7.46
C ASP A 78 -2.70 -12.65 -7.35
N ASP A 79 -2.95 -13.12 -6.12
CA ASP A 79 -3.59 -14.41 -5.84
C ASP A 79 -5.13 -14.34 -5.87
N ALA A 80 -5.73 -13.16 -5.75
CA ALA A 80 -7.16 -13.00 -5.96
C ALA A 80 -7.49 -13.31 -7.44
N PRO A 81 -8.54 -14.09 -7.76
CA PRO A 81 -8.99 -14.27 -9.13
C PRO A 81 -9.47 -12.91 -9.64
N THR A 82 -8.55 -12.17 -10.25
CA THR A 82 -8.80 -10.95 -10.99
C THR A 82 -9.93 -11.26 -11.96
N GLN A 83 -11.07 -10.57 -11.83
CA GLN A 83 -12.23 -10.78 -12.70
C GLN A 83 -11.90 -10.51 -14.19
N ASP A 84 -10.71 -9.98 -14.47
CA ASP A 84 -10.20 -9.68 -15.80
C ASP A 84 -8.69 -10.02 -15.88
N PRO A 85 -8.28 -11.02 -16.68
CA PRO A 85 -6.88 -11.50 -16.77
C PRO A 85 -5.90 -10.45 -17.33
N ASN A 86 -6.38 -9.31 -17.84
CA ASN A 86 -5.55 -8.20 -18.30
C ASN A 86 -5.10 -7.23 -17.20
N GLN A 87 -5.53 -7.43 -15.94
CA GLN A 87 -5.33 -6.44 -14.87
C GLN A 87 -4.22 -6.80 -13.87
N ARG A 88 -3.49 -7.91 -14.07
CA ARG A 88 -2.32 -8.25 -13.23
C ARG A 88 -1.29 -7.11 -13.27
N ILE A 89 -1.06 -6.48 -12.12
CA ILE A 89 -0.13 -5.36 -11.99
C ILE A 89 1.25 -5.95 -11.75
N GLY A 90 2.04 -6.10 -12.82
CA GLY A 90 3.42 -6.54 -12.74
C GLY A 90 4.23 -5.99 -13.92
N PHE A 91 5.55 -5.87 -13.74
CA PHE A 91 6.46 -5.54 -14.83
C PHE A 91 6.48 -6.69 -15.85
N LYS A 92 5.60 -6.64 -16.86
CA LYS A 92 5.79 -7.43 -18.07
C LYS A 92 7.04 -6.88 -18.78
N LEU A 93 8.19 -7.48 -18.49
CA LEU A 93 9.38 -7.38 -19.34
C LEU A 93 8.98 -7.98 -20.69
N ASN A 94 8.59 -7.12 -21.63
CA ASN A 94 8.29 -7.48 -23.01
C ASN A 94 9.58 -7.98 -23.70
N PHE A 95 9.98 -9.21 -23.45
CA PHE A 95 10.86 -9.99 -24.33
C PHE A 95 10.00 -10.96 -25.14
N GLU A 96 9.08 -10.43 -25.95
CA GLU A 96 8.56 -11.20 -27.06
C GLU A 96 9.52 -10.99 -28.24
N GLU A 97 10.41 -11.96 -28.48
CA GLU A 97 11.13 -12.03 -29.74
C GLU A 97 10.11 -12.15 -30.89
N PRO A 98 10.29 -11.41 -32.00
CA PRO A 98 9.41 -11.53 -33.15
C PRO A 98 9.56 -12.94 -33.74
N LYS A 99 8.51 -13.76 -33.62
CA LYS A 99 8.42 -15.03 -34.34
C LYS A 99 8.54 -14.75 -35.85
N LYS A 100 9.59 -15.30 -36.48
CA LYS A 100 9.66 -15.49 -37.94
C LYS A 100 8.79 -16.65 -38.38
#